data_AF-A0A3D3ZVY0-F1
#
_entry.id   AF-A0A3D3ZVY0-F1
#
_cell.length_a   1.000
_cell.length_b   1.000
_cell.length_c   1.000
_cell.angle_alpha   90.00
_cell.angle_beta   90.00
_cell.angle_gamma   90.00
#
_symmetry.space_group_name_H-M   'P 1'
#
loop_
_entity.id
_entity.type
_entity.pdbx_description
1 polymer ?
#
loop_
_entity_poly.entity_id
_entity_poly.type
_entity_poly.pdbx_seq_one_letter_code
_entity_poly.pdbx_strand_id
1 'polypeptide(L)'
;AYEVTGTRGAIKFDQEDQNVIWLYKMDDADAERGFRKILTGPAHPDYEPFCLGPGHGTGYQDQIIIEARDFLHAIHSGQPVWPTFRDGLDVARIVHTALLSAEKRSWLNVPSKG
;
A
#
# COMPACT_ATOMS: atom_id res chain seq x y z
N ALA A 1 -1.19 10.95 -1.22
CA ALA A 1 0.15 10.56 -0.76
C ALA A 1 0.17 10.01 0.68
N TYR A 2 1.06 9.06 0.97
CA TYR A 2 1.47 8.67 2.32
C TYR A 2 2.99 8.43 2.38
N GLU A 3 3.55 8.56 3.58
CA GLU A 3 4.99 8.42 3.85
C GLU A 3 5.20 7.53 5.09
N VAL A 4 6.20 6.66 5.01
CA VAL A 4 6.68 5.85 6.12
C VAL A 4 8.12 6.23 6.40
N THR A 5 8.37 6.78 7.57
CA THR A 5 9.70 7.19 8.02
C THR A 5 10.17 6.31 9.16
N GLY A 6 11.36 5.73 9.00
CA GLY A 6 12.01 4.87 9.97
C GLY A 6 13.43 5.34 10.28
N THR A 7 14.10 4.64 11.19
CA THR A 7 15.46 5.00 11.65
C THR A 7 16.55 4.86 10.59
N ARG A 8 16.28 4.15 9.49
CA ARG A 8 17.24 3.89 8.39
C ARG A 8 16.85 4.52 7.06
N GLY A 9 15.76 5.27 7.02
CA GLY A 9 15.32 5.94 5.81
C GLY A 9 13.82 6.17 5.76
N ALA A 10 13.32 6.48 4.57
CA ALA A 10 11.92 6.79 4.35
C ALA A 10 11.43 6.29 2.98
N ILE A 11 10.15 5.98 2.89
CA ILE A 11 9.45 5.61 1.66
C ILE A 11 8.26 6.55 1.49
N LYS A 12 8.07 7.09 0.28
CA LYS A 12 6.87 7.87 -0.07
C LYS A 12 6.18 7.27 -1.28
N PHE A 13 4.85 7.35 -1.25
CA PHE A 13 3.99 6.96 -2.35
C PHE A 13 2.89 8.01 -2.54
N ASP A 14 2.55 8.28 -3.80
CA ASP A 14 1.39 9.08 -4.15
C ASP A 14 0.57 8.39 -5.23
N GLN A 15 -0.73 8.26 -4.99
CA GLN A 15 -1.62 7.52 -5.90
C GLN A 15 -1.83 8.27 -7.22
N GLU A 16 -1.66 9.60 -7.25
CA GLU A 16 -1.68 10.37 -8.50
C GLU A 16 -0.43 10.11 -9.36
N ASP A 17 0.69 9.68 -8.76
CA ASP A 17 1.91 9.19 -9.43
C ASP A 17 2.12 7.70 -9.12
N GLN A 18 1.07 6.87 -9.27
CA GLN A 18 0.99 5.48 -8.78
C GLN A 18 2.11 4.54 -9.27
N ASN A 19 2.84 4.92 -10.31
CA ASN A 19 3.91 4.12 -10.92
C ASN A 19 5.28 4.47 -10.35
N VAL A 20 5.32 5.09 -9.17
CA VAL A 20 6.52 5.62 -8.56
C VAL A 20 6.55 5.32 -7.07
N ILE A 21 7.70 4.82 -6.63
CA ILE A 21 8.08 4.81 -5.22
C ILE A 21 9.28 5.73 -5.02
N TRP A 22 9.20 6.58 -4.01
CA TRP A 22 10.33 7.39 -3.58
C TRP A 22 11.03 6.71 -2.41
N LEU A 23 12.31 6.37 -2.58
CA LEU A 23 13.11 5.69 -1.56
C LEU A 23 14.27 6.55 -1.10
N TYR A 24 14.36 6.80 0.20
CA TYR A 24 15.52 7.39 0.85
C TYR A 24 16.19 6.35 1.75
N LYS A 25 17.51 6.18 1.64
CA LYS A 25 18.29 5.34 2.57
C LYS A 25 19.34 6.19 3.27
N MET A 26 19.43 6.04 4.59
CA MET A 26 20.41 6.76 5.43
C MET A 26 21.86 6.31 5.19
N ASP A 27 22.05 5.07 4.71
CA ASP A 27 23.36 4.46 4.48
C ASP A 27 23.97 4.82 3.11
N ASP A 28 23.23 5.51 2.24
CA ASP A 28 23.78 6.03 0.98
C ASP A 28 24.88 7.07 1.29
N ALA A 29 25.89 7.14 0.41
CA ALA A 29 27.02 8.05 0.54
C ALA A 29 26.53 9.50 0.65
N ASP A 30 27.16 10.31 1.53
CA ASP A 30 26.70 11.67 1.83
C ASP A 30 26.47 12.55 0.59
N ALA A 31 27.32 12.41 -0.44
CA ALA A 31 27.22 13.17 -1.69
C ALA A 31 26.04 12.77 -2.59
N GLU A 32 25.50 11.55 -2.42
CA GLU A 32 24.42 10.99 -3.25
C GLU A 32 23.14 10.75 -2.44
N ARG A 33 23.19 10.99 -1.11
CA ARG A 33 22.09 10.73 -0.20
C ARG A 33 20.90 11.64 -0.52
N GLY A 34 19.79 11.02 -0.90
CA GLY A 34 18.57 11.70 -1.29
C GLY A 34 17.47 10.71 -1.62
N PHE A 35 16.28 11.22 -1.93
CA PHE A 35 15.22 10.35 -2.43
C PHE A 35 15.52 9.94 -3.86
N ARG A 36 15.51 8.62 -4.11
CA ARG A 36 15.53 8.04 -5.45
C ARG A 36 14.10 7.85 -5.94
N LYS A 37 13.81 8.34 -7.15
CA LYS A 37 12.58 8.03 -7.88
C LYS A 37 12.72 6.65 -8.50
N ILE A 38 11.96 5.67 -8.03
CA ILE A 38 11.95 4.30 -8.57
C ILE A 38 10.67 4.15 -9.39
N LEU A 39 10.83 3.95 -10.70
CA LEU A 39 9.70 3.65 -11.59
C LEU A 39 9.30 2.19 -11.47
N THR A 40 8.01 1.92 -11.39
CA THR A 40 7.47 0.56 -11.43
C THR A 40 7.80 -0.09 -12.78
N GLY A 41 8.00 -1.41 -12.76
CA GLY A 41 8.48 -2.21 -13.87
C GLY A 41 8.46 -3.69 -13.54
N PRO A 42 8.84 -4.59 -14.47
CA PRO A 42 8.64 -6.05 -14.34
C PRO A 42 9.29 -6.70 -13.12
N ALA A 43 10.32 -6.10 -12.55
CA ALA A 43 10.93 -6.58 -11.31
C ALA A 43 10.07 -6.36 -10.05
N HIS A 44 9.00 -5.58 -10.16
CA HIS A 44 8.05 -5.33 -9.08
C HIS A 44 6.87 -6.31 -9.20
N PRO A 45 6.34 -6.82 -8.08
CA PRO A 45 5.23 -7.78 -8.10
C PRO A 45 4.04 -7.31 -8.95
N ASP A 46 3.38 -8.27 -9.59
CA ASP A 46 2.16 -8.09 -10.38
C ASP A 46 2.25 -7.17 -11.61
N TYR A 47 3.39 -6.50 -11.87
CA TYR A 47 3.54 -5.61 -13.02
C TYR A 47 3.76 -6.37 -14.35
N GLU A 48 4.63 -7.39 -14.34
CA GLU A 48 5.07 -8.11 -15.54
C GLU A 48 3.92 -8.61 -16.44
N PRO A 49 2.80 -9.13 -15.90
CA PRO A 49 1.65 -9.55 -16.72
C PRO A 49 1.01 -8.43 -17.57
N PHE A 50 1.21 -7.16 -17.22
CA PHE A 50 0.62 -6.01 -17.93
C PHE A 50 1.60 -5.37 -18.92
N CYS A 51 2.87 -5.25 -18.55
CA CYS A 51 3.88 -4.62 -19.40
C CYS A 51 5.30 -5.16 -19.12
N LEU A 52 6.07 -5.36 -20.19
CA LEU A 52 7.46 -5.84 -20.12
C LEU A 52 8.49 -4.71 -20.04
N GLY A 53 8.10 -3.45 -20.24
CA GLY A 53 9.00 -2.30 -20.21
C GLY A 53 8.80 -1.47 -18.94
N PRO A 54 9.85 -1.14 -18.16
CA PRO A 54 9.70 -0.25 -17.01
C PRO A 54 9.23 1.15 -17.44
N GLY A 55 8.47 1.83 -16.57
CA GLY A 55 8.07 3.24 -16.79
C GLY A 55 6.93 3.47 -17.78
N HIS A 56 6.36 2.44 -18.41
CA HIS A 56 5.13 2.55 -19.21
C HIS A 56 3.87 2.66 -18.33
N GLY A 57 4.02 2.24 -17.07
CA GLY A 57 3.02 2.35 -16.01
C GLY A 57 1.84 1.38 -16.12
N THR A 58 1.16 1.17 -15.01
CA THR A 58 -0.18 0.59 -14.89
C THR A 58 -1.18 1.70 -14.54
N GLY A 59 -2.46 1.47 -14.84
CA GLY A 59 -3.56 2.33 -14.44
C GLY A 59 -4.36 1.76 -13.26
N TYR A 60 -5.31 2.57 -12.77
CA TYR A 60 -6.22 2.16 -11.69
C TYR A 60 -6.98 0.85 -12.00
N GLN A 61 -7.36 0.65 -13.27
CA GLN A 61 -8.06 -0.56 -13.69
C GLN A 61 -7.20 -1.81 -13.57
N ASP A 62 -5.88 -1.71 -13.72
CA ASP A 62 -4.98 -2.85 -13.56
C ASP A 62 -4.93 -3.32 -12.10
N GLN A 63 -5.05 -2.38 -11.14
CA GLN A 63 -5.18 -2.72 -9.72
C GLN A 63 -6.44 -3.56 -9.46
N ILE A 64 -7.57 -3.19 -10.08
CA ILE A 64 -8.82 -3.94 -9.98
C ILE A 64 -8.71 -5.33 -10.63
N ILE A 65 -7.95 -5.46 -11.72
CA ILE A 65 -7.68 -6.75 -12.36
C ILE A 65 -6.85 -7.65 -11.43
N ILE A 66 -5.84 -7.10 -10.74
CA ILE A 66 -5.06 -7.83 -9.73
C ILE A 66 -5.97 -8.29 -8.59
N GLU A 67 -6.83 -7.41 -8.06
CA GLU A 67 -7.79 -7.77 -7.01
C GLU A 67 -8.75 -8.89 -7.45
N ALA A 68 -9.26 -8.83 -8.69
CA ALA A 68 -10.13 -9.86 -9.24
C ALA A 68 -9.42 -11.20 -9.41
N ARG A 69 -8.16 -11.19 -9.88
CA ARG A 69 -7.31 -12.39 -9.96
C ARG A 69 -7.16 -13.03 -8.58
N ASP A 70 -6.82 -12.23 -7.56
CA ASP A 70 -6.58 -12.69 -6.20
C ASP A 70 -7.85 -13.25 -5.56
N PHE A 71 -9.00 -12.62 -5.80
CA PHE A 71 -10.30 -13.14 -5.38
C PHE A 71 -10.63 -14.50 -6.00
N LEU A 72 -10.44 -14.65 -7.32
CA LEU A 72 -10.65 -15.92 -8.01
C LEU A 72 -9.66 -17.00 -7.53
N HIS A 73 -8.42 -16.62 -7.23
CA HIS A 73 -7.42 -17.51 -6.66
C HIS A 73 -7.83 -18.01 -5.26
N ALA A 74 -8.37 -17.15 -4.42
CA ALA A 74 -8.88 -17.53 -3.09
C ALA A 74 -10.03 -18.54 -3.20
N ILE A 75 -10.95 -18.35 -4.15
CA ILE A 75 -12.04 -19.31 -4.43
C ILE A 75 -11.46 -20.66 -4.88
N HIS A 76 -10.53 -20.64 -5.85
CA HIS A 76 -9.96 -21.86 -6.42
C HIS A 76 -9.16 -22.67 -5.41
N SER A 77 -8.33 -22.01 -4.60
CA SER A 77 -7.45 -22.65 -3.63
C SER A 77 -8.16 -23.02 -2.32
N GLY A 78 -9.30 -22.40 -2.02
CA GLY A 78 -9.95 -22.47 -0.72
C GLY A 78 -9.11 -21.85 0.41
N GLN A 79 -8.06 -21.10 0.08
CA GLN A 79 -7.20 -20.40 1.03
C GLN A 79 -7.47 -18.90 0.99
N PRO A 80 -7.39 -18.20 2.14
CA PRO A 80 -7.60 -16.76 2.17
C PRO A 80 -6.46 -16.02 1.46
N VAL A 81 -6.81 -15.10 0.57
CA VAL A 81 -5.93 -14.05 0.07
C VAL A 81 -6.36 -12.74 0.72
N TRP A 82 -5.40 -11.94 1.17
CA TRP A 82 -5.71 -10.67 1.84
C TRP A 82 -6.30 -9.65 0.85
N PRO A 83 -7.26 -8.81 1.25
CA PRO A 83 -7.90 -8.74 2.56
C PRO A 83 -9.08 -9.71 2.73
N THR A 84 -9.33 -10.13 3.97
CA THR A 84 -10.49 -10.93 4.39
C THR A 84 -11.57 -10.05 5.05
N PHE A 85 -12.75 -10.63 5.33
CA PHE A 85 -13.76 -9.95 6.15
C PHE A 85 -13.27 -9.58 7.55
N ARG A 86 -12.32 -10.31 8.12
CA ARG A 86 -11.72 -9.96 9.42
C ARG A 86 -10.92 -8.66 9.30
N ASP A 87 -10.15 -8.50 8.23
CA ASP A 87 -9.40 -7.29 7.95
C ASP A 87 -10.34 -6.11 7.71
N GLY A 88 -11.42 -6.32 6.95
CA GLY A 88 -12.47 -5.31 6.74
C GLY A 88 -13.13 -4.84 8.05
N LEU A 89 -13.40 -5.77 8.97
CA LEU A 89 -13.94 -5.43 10.30
C LEU A 89 -12.95 -4.60 11.13
N ASP A 90 -11.66 -4.87 11.02
CA ASP A 90 -10.62 -4.09 11.71
C ASP A 90 -10.55 -2.66 11.19
N VAL A 91 -10.65 -2.45 9.88
CA VAL A 91 -10.77 -1.12 9.29
C VAL A 91 -12.04 -0.41 9.76
N ALA A 92 -13.18 -1.10 9.77
CA ALA A 92 -14.45 -0.54 10.22
C ALA A 92 -14.40 -0.06 11.68
N ARG A 93 -13.71 -0.80 12.57
CA ARG A 93 -13.50 -0.40 13.97
C ARG A 93 -12.71 0.89 14.09
N ILE A 94 -11.65 1.06 13.28
CA ILE A 94 -10.85 2.28 13.27
C ILE A 94 -11.70 3.47 12.81
N VAL A 95 -12.41 3.32 11.67
CA VAL A 95 -13.28 4.37 11.14
C VAL A 95 -14.34 4.78 12.15
N HIS A 96 -15.02 3.81 12.76
CA HIS A 96 -16.02 4.07 13.79
C HIS A 96 -15.45 4.80 15.01
N THR A 97 -14.28 4.37 15.50
CA THR A 97 -13.61 5.00 16.65
C THR A 97 -13.20 6.44 16.33
N ALA A 98 -12.73 6.71 15.11
CA ALA A 98 -12.36 8.06 14.66
C ALA A 98 -13.58 9.00 14.64
N LEU A 99 -14.72 8.54 14.12
CA LEU A 99 -15.97 9.30 14.11
C LEU A 99 -16.44 9.61 15.55
N LEU A 100 -16.45 8.61 16.44
CA LEU A 100 -16.81 8.81 17.84
C LEU A 100 -15.84 9.75 18.59
N SER A 101 -14.55 9.69 18.27
CA SER A 101 -13.53 10.56 18.86
C SER A 101 -13.78 12.02 18.48
N ALA A 102 -14.14 12.29 17.22
CA ALA A 102 -14.51 13.62 16.75
C ALA A 102 -15.75 14.17 17.47
N GLU A 103 -16.80 13.36 17.66
CA GLU A 103 -18.00 13.74 18.40
C GLU A 103 -17.69 14.06 19.88
N LYS A 104 -16.87 13.23 20.53
CA LYS A 104 -16.51 13.38 21.95
C LYS A 104 -15.37 14.36 22.20
N ARG A 105 -14.75 14.88 21.15
CA ARG A 105 -13.57 15.77 21.22
C ARG A 105 -12.48 15.25 22.15
N SER A 106 -12.27 13.94 22.14
CA SER A 106 -11.33 13.26 23.04
C SER A 106 -10.74 12.03 22.37
N TRP A 107 -9.53 11.68 22.80
CA TRP A 107 -8.86 10.46 22.36
C TRP A 107 -9.64 9.24 22.83
N LEU A 108 -9.87 8.30 21.91
CA LEU A 108 -10.51 7.03 22.20
C LEU A 108 -9.57 5.89 21.82
N ASN A 109 -9.58 4.83 22.63
CA ASN A 109 -8.88 3.60 22.29
C ASN A 109 -9.69 2.84 21.23
N VAL A 110 -9.01 2.38 20.18
CA VAL A 110 -9.62 1.44 19.23
C VAL A 110 -9.84 0.11 19.95
N PRO A 111 -11.04 -0.48 19.91
CA PRO A 111 -11.30 -1.77 20.55
C PRO A 111 -10.34 -2.86 20.04
N SER A 112 -9.83 -3.69 20.96
CA SER A 112 -8.93 -4.79 20.61
C SER A 112 -9.59 -5.79 19.66
N LYS A 113 -8.79 -6.43 18.81
CA LYS A 113 -9.24 -7.59 18.02
C LYS A 113 -9.58 -8.72 19.00
N GLY A 114 -10.87 -9.00 19.15
CA GLY A 114 -11.34 -10.21 19.84
C GLY A 114 -11.13 -11.46 18.99
#